data_AF-A0A7S4MPB4-F1
#
_entry.id   AF-A0A7S4MPB4-F1
#
_cell.length_a   1.000
_cell.length_b   1.000
_cell.length_c   1.000
_cell.angle_alpha   90.00
_cell.angle_beta   90.00
_cell.angle_gamma   90.00
#
_symmetry.space_group_name_H-M   'P 1'
#
loop_
_entity.id
_entity.type
_entity.pdbx_description
1 polymer ?
#
loop_
_entity_poly.entity_id
_entity_poly.type
_entity_poly.pdbx_seq_one_letter_code
_entity_poly.pdbx_strand_id
1 'polypeptide(L)'
;AEQRLASHPMRRLGLLLAAAGGAAALGPAGSTSPSPPPPQPWFVQAQLMAKCDCYNFRNGLTTADIGYTSCARDEEHGIFGVKQFCMPATGAYIPFVDEGCPSDMYHCVVDYTPVVHPHCQCTEYANGATPANDGEDMCVKARNVLPGQRICYRRNGDYDGVKYPEPDAAGVRDELGGSKHWGCPEDMLPCIP
;
A
#
# COMPACT_ATOMS: atom_id res chain seq x y z
N ALA A 1 -47.54 30.94 2.82
CA ALA A 1 -46.97 31.62 1.64
C ALA A 1 -46.15 30.59 0.88
N GLU A 2 -46.77 30.02 -0.15
CA GLU A 2 -46.16 29.11 -1.11
C GLU A 2 -45.14 29.87 -1.97
N GLN A 3 -43.96 29.29 -2.20
CA GLN A 3 -43.23 29.49 -3.47
C GLN A 3 -42.57 28.18 -3.92
N ARG A 4 -43.12 27.66 -5.02
CA ARG A 4 -42.55 26.67 -5.94
C ARG A 4 -41.48 27.33 -6.82
N LEU A 5 -40.51 26.55 -7.32
CA LEU A 5 -39.76 26.62 -8.60
C LEU A 5 -38.34 26.06 -8.36
N ALA A 6 -37.67 25.28 -9.22
CA ALA A 6 -38.01 24.68 -10.49
C ALA A 6 -37.03 23.51 -10.75
N SER A 7 -37.55 22.40 -11.25
CA SER A 7 -36.83 21.29 -11.88
C SER A 7 -36.33 21.65 -13.27
N HIS A 8 -35.08 21.38 -13.64
CA HIS A 8 -34.66 21.23 -15.04
C HIS A 8 -33.63 20.09 -15.19
N PRO A 9 -33.91 19.05 -15.99
CA PRO A 9 -32.92 18.10 -16.49
C PRO A 9 -32.42 18.52 -17.88
N MET A 10 -31.11 18.45 -18.13
CA MET A 10 -30.56 18.55 -19.48
C MET A 10 -29.70 17.33 -19.81
N ARG A 11 -30.27 16.48 -20.65
CA ARG A 11 -29.60 15.47 -21.47
C ARG A 11 -28.54 16.12 -22.35
N ARG A 12 -27.37 15.49 -22.47
CA ARG A 12 -26.58 15.56 -23.71
C ARG A 12 -26.20 14.14 -24.15
N LEU A 13 -26.93 13.70 -25.18
CA LEU A 13 -26.61 12.58 -26.05
C LEU A 13 -25.48 13.05 -26.99
N GLY A 14 -24.30 12.45 -26.88
CA GLY A 14 -23.18 12.67 -27.81
C GLY A 14 -23.08 11.49 -28.77
N LEU A 15 -23.33 11.77 -30.04
CA LEU A 15 -23.49 10.84 -31.15
C LEU A 15 -22.14 10.28 -31.64
N LEU A 16 -22.20 9.04 -32.13
CA LEU A 16 -21.17 8.25 -32.81
C LEU A 16 -20.43 9.01 -33.92
N LEU A 17 -19.10 8.85 -33.98
CA LEU A 17 -18.35 8.87 -35.24
C LEU A 17 -17.63 7.53 -35.41
N ALA A 18 -18.10 6.75 -36.38
CA ALA A 18 -17.39 5.61 -36.94
C ALA A 18 -16.41 6.14 -38.01
N ALA A 19 -15.12 5.88 -37.84
CA ALA A 19 -14.13 6.03 -38.90
C ALA A 19 -13.72 4.63 -39.38
N ALA A 20 -14.23 4.27 -40.56
CA ALA A 20 -13.77 3.15 -41.35
C ALA A 20 -12.64 3.64 -42.28
N GLY A 21 -11.58 2.84 -42.43
CA GLY A 21 -10.69 2.95 -43.59
C GLY A 21 -9.22 2.74 -43.26
N GLY A 22 -8.63 1.70 -43.85
CA GLY A 22 -7.17 1.59 -44.02
C GLY A 22 -6.60 0.21 -43.73
N ALA A 23 -6.91 -0.79 -44.56
CA ALA A 23 -6.14 -2.02 -44.61
C ALA A 23 -4.78 -1.72 -45.28
N ALA A 24 -3.71 -1.63 -44.49
CA ALA A 24 -2.34 -1.58 -44.99
C ALA A 24 -1.66 -2.93 -44.76
N ALA A 25 -1.02 -3.41 -45.83
CA ALA A 25 -0.46 -4.74 -45.98
C ALA A 25 0.61 -5.09 -44.93
N LEU A 26 0.50 -6.32 -44.41
CA LEU A 26 1.47 -7.00 -43.55
C LEU A 26 2.72 -7.36 -44.37
N GLY A 27 3.83 -6.65 -44.13
CA GLY A 27 5.17 -7.17 -44.43
C GLY A 27 5.67 -7.98 -43.23
N PRO A 28 6.43 -9.08 -43.43
CA PRO A 28 7.05 -9.81 -42.33
C PRO A 28 8.18 -8.96 -41.75
N ALA A 29 7.88 -8.22 -40.69
CA ALA A 29 8.89 -7.57 -39.87
C ALA A 29 9.70 -8.65 -39.17
N GLY A 30 10.94 -8.86 -39.64
CA GLY A 30 11.93 -9.66 -38.95
C GLY A 30 12.07 -9.15 -37.52
N SER A 31 11.66 -9.98 -36.56
CA SER A 31 11.85 -9.79 -35.12
C SER A 31 13.35 -9.87 -34.82
N THR A 32 14.09 -8.78 -35.03
CA THR A 32 15.37 -8.60 -34.37
C THR A 32 15.06 -8.24 -32.93
N SER A 33 14.96 -9.26 -32.07
CA SER A 33 14.88 -9.09 -30.63
C SER A 33 16.02 -8.15 -30.22
N PRO A 34 15.72 -6.94 -29.71
CA PRO A 34 16.77 -6.02 -29.29
C PRO A 34 17.54 -6.69 -28.17
N SER A 35 18.85 -6.86 -28.36
CA SER A 35 19.73 -7.33 -27.29
C SER A 35 19.49 -6.47 -26.05
N PRO A 36 19.29 -7.08 -24.86
CA PRO A 36 19.10 -6.31 -23.64
C PRO A 36 20.29 -5.38 -23.44
N PRO A 37 20.07 -4.15 -22.95
CA PRO A 37 21.16 -3.23 -22.67
C PRO A 37 22.14 -3.90 -21.68
N PRO A 38 23.45 -3.61 -21.79
CA PRO A 38 24.42 -4.14 -20.85
C PRO A 38 24.02 -3.72 -19.43
N PRO A 39 24.17 -4.63 -18.43
CA PRO A 39 23.87 -4.31 -17.04
C PRO A 39 24.69 -3.08 -16.65
N GLN A 40 23.98 -2.06 -16.16
CA GLN A 40 24.61 -0.82 -15.72
C GLN A 40 25.51 -1.10 -14.50
N PRO A 41 26.61 -0.35 -14.27
CA PRO A 41 27.56 -0.65 -13.20
C PRO A 41 26.95 -0.70 -11.79
N TRP A 42 25.86 0.02 -11.54
CA TRP A 42 25.14 -0.02 -10.26
C TRP A 42 24.45 -1.37 -9.98
N PHE A 43 24.17 -2.19 -11.01
CA PHE A 43 23.57 -3.52 -10.83
C PHE A 43 24.49 -4.49 -10.08
N VAL A 44 25.81 -4.33 -10.18
CA VAL A 44 26.77 -5.21 -9.49
C VAL A 44 26.86 -4.87 -7.99
N GLN A 45 26.71 -3.59 -7.64
CA GLN A 45 26.72 -3.16 -6.23
C GLN A 45 25.47 -3.64 -5.48
N ALA A 46 24.30 -3.64 -6.14
CA ALA A 46 23.07 -4.14 -5.56
C ALA A 46 23.16 -5.61 -5.10
N GLN A 47 24.02 -6.43 -5.70
CA GLN A 47 24.20 -7.84 -5.32
C GLN A 47 24.95 -8.04 -4.00
N LEU A 48 25.73 -7.04 -3.57
CA LEU A 48 26.45 -7.07 -2.29
C LEU A 48 25.68 -6.41 -1.15
N MET A 49 24.64 -5.66 -1.46
CA MET A 49 23.84 -4.97 -0.45
C MET A 49 22.87 -5.94 0.22
N ALA A 50 22.64 -5.73 1.51
CA ALA A 50 21.60 -6.45 2.22
C ALA A 50 20.23 -6.10 1.62
N LYS A 51 19.31 -7.05 1.68
CA LYS A 51 17.90 -6.81 1.40
C LYS A 51 17.25 -6.18 2.63
N CYS A 52 16.31 -5.27 2.39
CA CYS A 52 15.44 -4.71 3.42
C CYS A 52 14.03 -5.22 3.21
N ASP A 53 13.46 -5.90 4.21
CA ASP A 53 12.05 -6.31 4.17
C ASP A 53 11.18 -5.13 4.60
N CYS A 54 10.96 -4.22 3.65
CA CYS A 54 10.33 -2.93 3.87
C CYS A 54 8.88 -3.10 4.32
N TYR A 55 8.63 -2.93 5.63
CA TYR A 55 7.28 -3.04 6.20
C TYR A 55 6.44 -1.78 5.93
N ASN A 56 7.10 -0.64 5.82
CA ASN A 56 6.46 0.65 5.59
C ASN A 56 7.30 1.50 4.63
N PHE A 57 6.68 1.94 3.54
CA PHE A 57 7.35 2.76 2.53
C PHE A 57 6.98 4.23 2.71
N ARG A 58 7.98 5.10 2.78
CA ARG A 58 7.84 6.54 3.05
C ARG A 58 8.42 7.38 1.91
N ASN A 59 8.06 8.66 1.89
CA ASN A 59 8.65 9.67 1.00
C ASN A 59 8.60 9.31 -0.49
N GLY A 60 7.49 8.71 -0.92
CA GLY A 60 7.27 8.35 -2.32
C GLY A 60 7.87 7.01 -2.76
N LEU A 61 8.53 6.27 -1.86
CA LEU A 61 8.89 4.88 -2.13
C LEU A 61 7.61 4.02 -2.17
N THR A 62 7.55 3.06 -3.08
CA THR A 62 6.40 2.18 -3.29
C THR A 62 6.85 0.73 -3.56
N THR A 63 5.88 -0.19 -3.66
CA THR A 63 6.17 -1.58 -4.06
C THR A 63 6.66 -1.71 -5.51
N ALA A 64 6.53 -0.66 -6.34
CA ALA A 64 7.14 -0.64 -7.67
C ALA A 64 8.68 -0.51 -7.62
N ASP A 65 9.22 -0.10 -6.47
CA ASP A 65 10.65 0.10 -6.24
C ASP A 65 11.34 -1.15 -5.66
N ILE A 66 10.66 -2.30 -5.62
CA ILE A 66 11.27 -3.58 -5.22
C ILE A 66 12.43 -3.92 -6.17
N GLY A 67 13.57 -4.28 -5.59
CA GLY A 67 14.83 -4.54 -6.31
C GLY A 67 15.68 -3.30 -6.58
N TYR A 68 15.19 -2.09 -6.25
CA TYR A 68 15.97 -0.86 -6.31
C TYR A 68 16.59 -0.52 -4.95
N THR A 69 17.52 0.44 -4.97
CA THR A 69 18.23 0.87 -3.77
C THR A 69 17.43 1.86 -2.94
N SER A 70 17.41 1.68 -1.63
CA SER A 70 16.71 2.52 -0.65
C SER A 70 17.50 2.72 0.62
N CYS A 71 17.08 3.67 1.43
CA CYS A 71 17.48 3.78 2.83
C CYS A 71 16.44 3.10 3.71
N ALA A 72 16.90 2.30 4.68
CA ALA A 72 16.04 1.66 5.64
C ALA A 72 16.51 1.88 7.08
N ARG A 73 15.56 1.86 8.02
CA ARG A 73 15.85 1.82 9.45
C ARG A 73 14.85 0.95 10.18
N ASP A 74 15.31 0.38 11.27
CA ASP A 74 14.51 -0.39 12.20
C ASP A 74 13.84 0.57 13.20
N GLU A 75 12.51 0.56 13.25
CA GLU A 75 11.74 1.30 14.27
C GLU A 75 10.89 0.32 15.08
N GLU A 76 10.77 0.60 16.38
CA GLU A 76 9.87 -0.16 17.25
C GLU A 76 8.42 0.19 16.92
N HIS A 77 7.62 -0.83 16.62
CA HIS A 77 6.22 -0.68 16.23
C HIS A 77 5.28 -1.38 17.22
N GLY A 78 5.14 -0.77 18.40
CA GLY A 78 4.23 -1.21 19.45
C GLY A 78 4.41 -2.68 19.80
N ILE A 79 3.30 -3.42 19.91
CA ILE A 79 3.33 -4.86 20.28
C ILE A 79 3.89 -5.77 19.17
N PHE A 80 4.06 -5.26 17.95
CA PHE A 80 4.51 -6.04 16.80
C PHE A 80 6.03 -6.10 16.67
N GLY A 81 6.74 -5.50 17.63
CA GLY A 81 8.19 -5.46 17.69
C GLY A 81 8.79 -4.51 16.66
N VAL A 82 10.06 -4.73 16.36
CA VAL A 82 10.82 -3.92 15.41
C VAL A 82 10.33 -4.20 13.98
N LYS A 83 10.05 -3.12 13.24
CA LYS A 83 9.66 -3.14 11.83
C LYS A 83 10.56 -2.22 11.04
N GLN A 84 10.76 -2.57 9.78
CA GLN A 84 11.66 -1.85 8.91
C GLN A 84 10.93 -0.80 8.08
N PHE A 85 11.38 0.45 8.17
CA PHE A 85 10.85 1.58 7.45
C PHE A 85 11.82 1.96 6.34
N CYS A 86 11.31 2.10 5.12
CA CYS A 86 12.11 2.37 3.93
C CYS A 86 11.72 3.68 3.27
N MET A 87 12.70 4.36 2.69
CA MET A 87 12.52 5.56 1.88
C MET A 87 13.55 5.59 0.72
N PRO A 88 13.36 6.44 -0.30
CA PRO A 88 14.30 6.50 -1.40
C PRO A 88 15.70 6.91 -0.92
N ALA A 89 16.73 6.37 -1.56
CA ALA A 89 18.10 6.76 -1.28
C ALA A 89 18.32 8.25 -1.59
N THR A 90 18.97 8.97 -0.67
CA THR A 90 19.24 10.41 -0.82
C THR A 90 20.50 10.69 -1.64
N GLY A 91 21.41 9.73 -1.74
CA GLY A 91 22.68 9.84 -2.43
C GLY A 91 23.21 8.50 -2.92
N ALA A 92 24.36 8.53 -3.58
CA ALA A 92 25.05 7.32 -4.03
C ALA A 92 25.74 6.61 -2.85
N TYR A 93 25.72 5.28 -2.85
CA TYR A 93 26.52 4.48 -1.93
C TYR A 93 28.01 4.54 -2.31
N ILE A 94 28.84 5.04 -1.41
CA ILE A 94 30.30 5.04 -1.54
C ILE A 94 30.87 4.28 -0.34
N PRO A 95 31.32 3.03 -0.54
CA PRO A 95 31.87 2.21 0.55
C PRO A 95 32.91 2.96 1.38
N PHE A 96 32.76 2.92 2.70
CA PHE A 96 33.66 3.55 3.69
C PHE A 96 33.70 5.09 3.68
N VAL A 97 32.88 5.75 2.87
CA VAL A 97 32.86 7.22 2.74
C VAL A 97 31.48 7.78 3.01
N ASP A 98 30.47 7.25 2.33
CA ASP A 98 29.09 7.74 2.38
C ASP A 98 28.11 6.58 2.17
N GLU A 99 27.18 6.42 3.10
CA GLU A 99 26.11 5.44 2.97
C GLU A 99 25.07 5.88 1.94
N GLY A 100 25.02 7.15 1.54
CA GLY A 100 24.00 7.69 0.64
C GLY A 100 22.63 7.84 1.31
N CYS A 101 22.60 7.71 2.65
CA CYS A 101 21.41 7.69 3.48
C CYS A 101 21.50 8.70 4.63
N PRO A 102 20.36 9.13 5.20
CA PRO A 102 20.33 9.85 6.47
C PRO A 102 21.08 9.09 7.56
N SER A 103 21.58 9.80 8.56
CA SER A 103 22.51 9.27 9.58
C SER A 103 21.98 8.11 10.44
N ASP A 104 20.67 7.89 10.43
CA ASP A 104 19.97 6.86 11.20
C ASP A 104 19.42 5.72 10.30
N MET A 105 19.80 5.71 9.03
CA MET A 105 19.37 4.71 8.05
C MET A 105 20.57 4.06 7.38
N TYR A 106 20.39 2.86 6.88
CA TYR A 106 21.40 2.15 6.10
C TYR A 106 20.90 1.88 4.69
N HIS A 107 21.85 1.76 3.77
CA HIS A 107 21.54 1.54 2.37
C HIS A 107 21.31 0.06 2.09
N CYS A 108 20.28 -0.25 1.32
CA CYS A 108 19.92 -1.62 0.98
C CYS A 108 19.10 -1.71 -0.30
N VAL A 109 18.81 -2.95 -0.70
CA VAL A 109 17.87 -3.23 -1.79
C VAL A 109 16.48 -3.47 -1.21
N VAL A 110 15.49 -2.74 -1.73
CA VAL A 110 14.09 -2.88 -1.35
C VAL A 110 13.64 -4.31 -1.63
N ASP A 111 13.13 -4.95 -0.60
CA ASP A 111 12.34 -6.17 -0.67
C ASP A 111 11.02 -5.95 0.07
N TYR A 112 10.02 -6.77 -0.20
CA TYR A 112 8.74 -6.68 0.47
C TYR A 112 8.09 -8.04 0.55
N THR A 113 7.85 -8.49 1.77
CA THR A 113 7.01 -9.64 2.05
C THR A 113 5.60 -9.16 2.35
N PRO A 114 4.61 -9.44 1.48
CA PRO A 114 3.22 -9.10 1.77
C PRO A 114 2.75 -9.74 3.08
N VAL A 115 2.17 -8.94 3.96
CA VAL A 115 1.60 -9.44 5.22
C VAL A 115 0.34 -10.22 4.91
N VAL A 116 0.35 -11.51 5.21
CA VAL A 116 -0.84 -12.36 5.11
C VAL A 116 -1.67 -12.17 6.37
N HIS A 117 -2.87 -11.63 6.20
CA HIS A 117 -3.83 -11.46 7.28
C HIS A 117 -4.69 -12.72 7.43
N PRO A 118 -5.05 -13.13 8.66
CA PRO A 118 -5.97 -14.24 8.87
C PRO A 118 -7.40 -13.83 8.50
N HIS A 119 -8.25 -14.83 8.23
CA HIS A 119 -9.69 -14.62 8.10
C HIS A 119 -10.30 -14.12 9.42
N CYS A 120 -11.21 -13.15 9.32
CA CYS A 120 -11.95 -12.63 10.47
C CYS A 120 -12.95 -13.69 10.98
N GLN A 121 -12.64 -14.32 12.13
CA GLN A 121 -13.57 -15.23 12.82
C GLN A 121 -14.19 -14.50 14.01
N CYS A 122 -15.13 -13.60 13.73
CA CYS A 122 -15.75 -12.76 14.75
C CYS A 122 -16.88 -13.50 15.45
N THR A 123 -16.92 -13.47 16.78
CA THR A 123 -18.08 -13.90 17.57
C THR A 123 -18.98 -12.72 17.92
N GLU A 124 -18.40 -11.52 17.96
CA GLU A 124 -19.07 -10.26 18.31
C GLU A 124 -18.53 -9.11 17.46
N TYR A 125 -19.33 -8.06 17.33
CA TYR A 125 -19.04 -6.90 16.51
C TYR A 125 -19.27 -5.61 17.30
N ALA A 126 -18.35 -4.65 17.16
CA ALA A 126 -18.38 -3.37 17.86
C ALA A 126 -18.09 -2.19 16.93
N ASN A 127 -18.48 -0.98 17.35
CA ASN A 127 -18.15 0.29 16.71
C ASN A 127 -18.47 0.34 15.20
N GLY A 128 -19.66 -0.16 14.83
CA GLY A 128 -20.11 -0.17 13.43
C GLY A 128 -19.57 -1.32 12.60
N ALA A 129 -18.79 -2.25 13.18
CA ALA A 129 -18.60 -3.56 12.59
C ALA A 129 -19.94 -4.31 12.59
N THR A 130 -20.21 -5.04 11.51
CA THR A 130 -21.39 -5.89 11.39
C THR A 130 -21.02 -7.12 10.56
N PRO A 131 -21.76 -8.25 10.68
CA PRO A 131 -21.54 -9.42 9.83
C PRO A 131 -21.62 -9.11 8.33
N ALA A 132 -22.41 -8.10 7.94
CA ALA A 132 -22.51 -7.67 6.55
C ALA A 132 -21.21 -7.06 6.02
N ASN A 133 -20.36 -6.55 6.91
CA ASN A 133 -19.06 -5.96 6.61
C ASN A 133 -17.91 -6.90 6.97
N ASP A 134 -18.17 -8.18 7.28
CA ASP A 134 -17.13 -9.22 7.43
C ASP A 134 -16.30 -9.38 6.15
N GLY A 135 -16.85 -8.91 5.03
CA GLY A 135 -16.25 -8.71 3.71
C GLY A 135 -15.11 -7.67 3.63
N GLU A 136 -15.01 -6.78 4.61
CA GLU A 136 -14.23 -5.55 4.49
C GLU A 136 -12.99 -5.54 5.39
N ASP A 137 -12.16 -4.51 5.22
CA ASP A 137 -11.00 -4.24 6.08
C ASP A 137 -11.42 -4.12 7.55
N MET A 138 -11.22 -5.19 8.33
CA MET A 138 -11.62 -5.31 9.74
C MET A 138 -10.40 -5.46 10.65
N CYS A 139 -10.63 -5.27 11.96
CA CYS A 139 -9.66 -5.42 13.02
C CYS A 139 -10.22 -6.36 14.10
N VAL A 140 -9.51 -7.44 14.41
CA VAL A 140 -9.86 -8.38 15.48
C VAL A 140 -8.99 -8.12 16.69
N LYS A 141 -9.62 -7.82 17.83
CA LYS A 141 -8.89 -7.67 19.09
C LYS A 141 -8.42 -9.04 19.56
N ALA A 142 -7.13 -9.31 19.38
CA ALA A 142 -6.52 -10.62 19.66
C ALA A 142 -6.55 -10.98 21.16
N ARG A 143 -6.68 -9.97 22.02
CA ARG A 143 -6.77 -10.10 23.47
C ARG A 143 -8.13 -9.61 23.95
N ASN A 144 -9.13 -10.49 24.00
CA ASN A 144 -10.29 -10.27 24.85
C ASN A 144 -10.59 -11.51 25.70
N VAL A 145 -10.22 -11.36 26.99
CA VAL A 145 -10.84 -11.82 28.26
C VAL A 145 -11.20 -13.29 28.45
N LEU A 146 -11.67 -14.01 27.42
CA LEU A 146 -12.13 -15.39 27.52
C LEU A 146 -11.68 -16.22 26.31
N PRO A 147 -11.28 -17.48 26.49
CA PRO A 147 -10.89 -18.35 25.39
C PRO A 147 -12.05 -18.53 24.41
N GLY A 148 -11.85 -18.11 23.15
CA GLY A 148 -12.80 -18.25 22.05
C GLY A 148 -13.60 -17.01 21.68
N GLN A 149 -13.53 -15.92 22.45
CA GLN A 149 -14.21 -14.67 22.11
C GLN A 149 -13.34 -13.81 21.18
N ARG A 150 -13.87 -13.45 20.02
CA ARG A 150 -13.21 -12.59 19.03
C ARG A 150 -14.14 -11.44 18.68
N ILE A 151 -13.85 -10.27 19.24
CA ILE A 151 -14.59 -9.05 18.96
C ILE A 151 -13.93 -8.36 17.77
N CYS A 152 -14.72 -8.09 16.74
CA CYS A 152 -14.28 -7.39 15.55
C CYS A 152 -14.76 -5.95 15.53
N TYR A 153 -13.91 -5.11 14.99
CA TYR A 153 -14.07 -3.68 14.88
C TYR A 153 -13.84 -3.27 13.43
N ARG A 154 -14.55 -2.24 13.00
CA ARG A 154 -14.38 -1.67 11.66
C ARG A 154 -13.02 -0.95 11.60
N ARG A 155 -12.19 -1.22 10.58
CA ARG A 155 -10.93 -0.48 10.39
C ARG A 155 -11.23 1.01 10.24
N ASN A 156 -10.41 1.84 10.85
CA ASN A 156 -10.61 3.30 10.93
C ASN A 156 -11.93 3.73 11.60
N GLY A 157 -12.53 2.85 12.42
CA GLY A 157 -13.68 3.20 13.25
C GLY A 157 -13.32 4.18 14.38
N ASP A 158 -14.34 4.54 15.14
CA ASP A 158 -14.18 5.20 16.43
C ASP A 158 -13.82 4.13 17.46
N TYR A 159 -12.64 4.23 18.08
CA TYR A 159 -12.21 3.32 19.14
C TYR A 159 -12.05 4.14 20.42
N ASP A 160 -12.89 3.89 21.43
CA ASP A 160 -12.88 4.58 22.71
C ASP A 160 -12.93 6.12 22.61
N GLY A 161 -13.61 6.67 21.59
CA GLY A 161 -13.70 8.11 21.32
C GLY A 161 -12.56 8.67 20.47
N VAL A 162 -11.59 7.83 20.09
CA VAL A 162 -10.49 8.19 19.19
C VAL A 162 -10.88 7.81 17.77
N LYS A 163 -11.08 8.83 16.93
CA LYS A 163 -11.27 8.66 15.50
C LYS A 163 -9.93 8.54 14.81
N TYR A 164 -9.72 7.42 14.14
CA TYR A 164 -8.61 7.29 13.20
C TYR A 164 -8.97 8.00 11.89
N PRO A 165 -8.03 8.68 11.23
CA PRO A 165 -8.32 9.42 10.02
C PRO A 165 -8.89 8.48 8.96
N GLU A 166 -10.06 8.82 8.44
CA GLU A 166 -10.59 8.21 7.23
C GLU A 166 -9.66 8.56 6.05
N PRO A 167 -9.56 7.70 5.02
CA PRO A 167 -8.82 8.06 3.81
C PRO A 167 -9.35 9.40 3.26
N ASP A 168 -8.47 10.19 2.68
CA ASP A 168 -8.83 11.51 2.19
C ASP A 168 -9.92 11.44 1.09
N ALA A 169 -10.56 12.57 0.81
CA ALA A 169 -11.66 12.66 -0.15
C ALA A 169 -11.27 12.28 -1.59
N ALA A 170 -9.98 12.12 -1.88
CA ALA A 170 -9.49 11.64 -3.16
C ALA A 170 -9.61 10.11 -3.29
N GLY A 171 -10.02 9.41 -2.22
CA GLY A 171 -10.08 7.96 -2.18
C GLY A 171 -8.71 7.31 -2.33
N VAL A 172 -7.65 8.12 -2.23
CA VAL A 172 -6.29 7.65 -2.32
C VAL A 172 -6.00 7.07 -0.94
N ARG A 173 -6.29 5.77 -0.82
CA ARG A 173 -5.60 4.92 0.14
C ARG A 173 -4.17 4.92 -0.34
N ASP A 174 -3.43 6.00 -0.04
CA ASP A 174 -2.04 6.14 -0.47
C ASP A 174 -1.37 4.82 -0.12
N GLU A 175 -1.08 4.03 -1.15
CA GLU A 175 -0.47 2.72 -1.07
C GLU A 175 1.01 2.89 -0.69
N LEU A 176 1.29 3.80 0.25
CA LEU A 176 2.52 3.99 0.99
C LEU A 176 2.81 2.66 1.66
N GLY A 177 3.53 1.83 0.92
CA GLY A 177 3.54 0.38 1.00
C GLY A 177 3.35 -0.15 2.41
N GLY A 178 2.21 -0.81 2.61
CA GLY A 178 1.83 -1.36 3.91
C GLY A 178 0.81 -0.54 4.68
N SER A 179 0.74 0.80 4.54
CA SER A 179 -0.17 1.74 5.27
C SER A 179 -1.64 1.34 5.27
N LYS A 180 -2.10 0.62 4.24
CA LYS A 180 -3.44 0.04 4.14
C LYS A 180 -3.78 -0.98 5.24
N HIS A 181 -2.77 -1.58 5.86
CA HIS A 181 -2.89 -2.49 7.01
C HIS A 181 -2.94 -1.75 8.36
N TRP A 182 -2.93 -0.42 8.33
CA TRP A 182 -2.85 0.46 9.49
C TRP A 182 -4.20 1.16 9.60
N GLY A 183 -4.72 1.24 10.82
CA GLY A 183 -6.12 1.56 11.08
C GLY A 183 -6.78 0.60 12.08
N CYS A 184 -6.07 -0.46 12.43
CA CYS A 184 -6.29 -1.20 13.66
C CYS A 184 -5.43 -0.57 14.76
N PRO A 185 -5.98 -0.34 15.96
CA PRO A 185 -5.19 0.00 17.13
C PRO A 185 -4.13 -1.08 17.41
N GLU A 186 -3.07 -0.72 18.13
CA GLU A 186 -1.94 -1.63 18.38
C GLU A 186 -2.36 -2.95 19.05
N ASP A 187 -3.45 -2.98 19.82
CA ASP A 187 -3.95 -4.19 20.49
C ASP A 187 -4.85 -5.07 19.59
N MET A 188 -5.02 -4.71 18.32
CA MET A 188 -5.86 -5.41 17.35
C MET A 188 -5.06 -5.87 16.13
N LEU A 189 -5.44 -7.03 15.60
CA LEU A 189 -4.86 -7.58 14.38
C LEU A 189 -5.77 -7.24 13.19
N PRO A 190 -5.23 -6.72 12.08
CA PRO A 190 -5.97 -6.69 10.83
C PRO A 190 -6.33 -8.12 10.41
N CYS A 191 -7.54 -8.28 9.87
CA CYS A 191 -8.02 -9.53 9.31
C CYS A 191 -8.71 -9.26 7.96
N ILE A 192 -8.81 -10.30 7.13
CA ILE A 192 -9.50 -10.30 5.83
C ILE A 192 -10.80 -11.10 5.92
N PRO A 193 -11.77 -10.87 5.02
CA PRO A 193 -12.96 -11.72 4.89
C PRO A 193 -12.62 -13.18 4.67
#